data_AF-A0A1X7G5D2-F1
#
_entry.id   AF-A0A1X7G5D2-F1
#
_cell.length_a   1.000
_cell.length_b   1.000
_cell.length_c   1.000
_cell.angle_alpha   90.00
_cell.angle_beta   90.00
_cell.angle_gamma   90.00
#
_symmetry.space_group_name_H-M   'P 1'
#
loop_
_entity.id
_entity.type
_entity.pdbx_description
1 polymer ?
#
loop_
_entity_poly.entity_id
_entity_poly.type
_entity_poly.pdbx_seq_one_letter_code
_entity_poly.pdbx_strand_id
1 'polypeptide(L)'
;MIGNRTENEDALARALSRHIGYTTAAYDLDRILSVLEVFHDRPSAVKEEIIAFLRSSQSEGGNQSDLTDDYLAEIISFARAMRIVQQTSGREARLQRFSPTELGRSLLSSRRIDNPEFSSFFAARIAFLADADSLVALLMHYRDSGDINLFDYYVTFFQQLRNERERWLQGAFPEAILQDRISSKLSWISPAKARGQAHKVEVFTRNTARHHATPRRGWLQSFGMVDDAGRLTAFGSDALGALLPGNNYFWLGPPRGIQEALHVRPDYVIGGPFEDEFNFSVATDEATSDQITALAPDVAKIMVAAYPFARLIHASQASLELPLEYIKFRSYRDKVHYDELLTVDEVFRSYRDQFDRLSALKGKVGFYRVR
;
A
#
# COMPACT_ATOMS: atom_id res chain seq x y z
N MET A 1 -10.21 14.64 12.57
CA MET A 1 -9.28 15.79 12.59
C MET A 1 -8.17 15.45 11.62
N ILE A 2 -8.06 16.19 10.51
CA ILE A 2 -7.08 15.93 9.43
C ILE A 2 -5.70 16.41 9.92
N GLY A 3 -4.62 15.72 9.55
CA GLY A 3 -3.26 15.90 10.07
C GLY A 3 -2.70 17.32 9.96
N ASN A 4 -1.48 17.55 10.45
CA ASN A 4 -0.84 18.86 10.29
C ASN A 4 -0.56 19.13 8.79
N ARG A 5 -0.38 20.41 8.41
CA ARG A 5 -0.23 20.80 6.99
C ARG A 5 0.85 20.00 6.25
N THR A 6 2.00 19.76 6.90
CA THR A 6 3.10 18.98 6.30
C THR A 6 2.70 17.53 6.05
N GLU A 7 1.99 16.89 7.00
CA GLU A 7 1.46 15.53 6.83
C GLU A 7 0.45 15.44 5.68
N ASN A 8 -0.39 16.47 5.51
CA ASN A 8 -1.36 16.53 4.44
C ASN A 8 -0.67 16.74 3.08
N GLU A 9 0.31 17.64 3.00
CA GLU A 9 1.15 17.83 1.81
C GLU A 9 1.88 16.54 1.43
N ASP A 10 2.43 15.82 2.40
CA ASP A 10 3.09 14.53 2.16
C ASP A 10 2.10 13.46 1.69
N ALA A 11 0.89 13.42 2.25
CA ALA A 11 -0.16 12.49 1.81
C ALA A 11 -0.59 12.75 0.37
N LEU A 12 -0.78 14.02 -0.01
CA LEU A 12 -1.11 14.38 -1.38
C LEU A 12 0.06 14.10 -2.33
N ALA A 13 1.29 14.46 -1.96
CA ALA A 13 2.46 14.20 -2.80
C ALA A 13 2.68 12.70 -3.04
N ARG A 14 2.41 11.86 -2.04
CA ARG A 14 2.40 10.39 -2.18
C ARG A 14 1.31 9.93 -3.15
N ALA A 15 0.09 10.45 -3.06
CA ALA A 15 -0.99 10.10 -3.99
C ALA A 15 -0.66 10.48 -5.44
N LEU A 16 0.00 11.63 -5.65
CA LEU A 16 0.46 12.09 -6.96
C LEU A 16 1.70 11.33 -7.49
N SER A 17 2.40 10.60 -6.62
CA SER A 17 3.61 9.82 -6.94
C SER A 17 3.52 8.39 -6.41
N ARG A 18 2.39 7.72 -6.65
CA ARG A 18 2.13 6.39 -6.08
C ARG A 18 2.76 5.29 -6.95
N HIS A 19 4.07 5.38 -7.10
CA HIS A 19 4.92 4.37 -7.71
C HIS A 19 6.17 4.13 -6.86
N ILE A 20 6.57 2.87 -6.68
CA ILE A 20 7.86 2.56 -6.07
C ILE A 20 8.95 2.82 -7.13
N GLY A 21 9.98 3.58 -6.78
CA GLY A 21 11.00 4.14 -7.68
C GLY A 21 11.82 3.10 -8.48
N TYR A 22 12.83 3.60 -9.22
CA TYR A 22 13.66 2.79 -10.12
C TYR A 22 14.23 1.54 -9.43
N THR A 23 14.20 0.43 -10.15
CA THR A 23 14.60 -0.89 -9.67
C THR A 23 15.74 -1.38 -10.55
N THR A 24 16.83 -1.89 -9.97
CA THR A 24 17.88 -2.51 -10.80
C THR A 24 17.51 -3.92 -11.24
N ALA A 25 16.51 -4.54 -10.58
CA ALA A 25 16.10 -5.92 -10.83
C ALA A 25 14.59 -6.15 -10.68
N ALA A 26 14.14 -7.37 -11.05
CA ALA A 26 12.80 -7.87 -10.76
C ALA A 26 12.77 -8.39 -9.32
N TYR A 27 12.11 -7.65 -8.43
CA TYR A 27 11.95 -8.03 -7.03
C TYR A 27 10.66 -8.84 -6.86
N ASP A 28 10.83 -10.08 -6.41
CA ASP A 28 9.73 -10.92 -5.99
C ASP A 28 9.07 -10.36 -4.72
N LEU A 29 7.75 -10.33 -4.71
CA LEU A 29 6.97 -9.82 -3.58
C LEU A 29 7.23 -10.65 -2.33
N ASP A 30 7.25 -11.99 -2.45
CA ASP A 30 7.46 -12.88 -1.30
C ASP A 30 8.78 -12.57 -0.61
N ARG A 31 9.78 -12.17 -1.38
CA ARG A 31 11.08 -11.75 -0.87
C ARG A 31 11.07 -10.37 -0.21
N ILE A 32 10.26 -9.44 -0.70
CA ILE A 32 10.04 -8.16 -0.02
C ILE A 32 9.35 -8.40 1.32
N LEU A 33 8.35 -9.29 1.35
CA LEU A 33 7.60 -9.61 2.55
C LEU A 33 8.40 -10.43 3.56
N SER A 34 9.36 -11.26 3.11
CA SER A 34 10.21 -12.06 4.01
C SER A 34 11.11 -11.20 4.90
N VAL A 35 11.35 -9.93 4.57
CA VAL A 35 12.00 -8.97 5.49
C VAL A 35 11.33 -8.94 6.86
N LEU A 36 10.01 -9.15 6.93
CA LEU A 36 9.27 -9.15 8.18
C LEU A 36 9.64 -10.33 9.10
N GLU A 37 10.11 -11.44 8.54
CA GLU A 37 10.44 -12.65 9.28
C GLU A 37 11.66 -12.45 10.20
N VAL A 38 12.56 -11.51 9.85
CA VAL A 38 13.68 -11.09 10.72
C VAL A 38 13.18 -10.59 12.07
N PHE A 39 12.01 -9.97 12.11
CA PHE A 39 11.44 -9.34 13.30
C PHE A 39 10.51 -10.24 14.11
N HIS A 40 10.44 -11.54 13.81
CA HIS A 40 9.56 -12.48 14.50
C HIS A 40 9.72 -12.41 16.03
N ASP A 41 10.97 -12.48 16.50
CA ASP A 41 11.31 -12.51 17.92
C ASP A 41 12.03 -11.24 18.40
N ARG A 42 12.12 -10.20 17.55
CA ARG A 42 12.90 -9.00 17.87
C ARG A 42 12.19 -7.72 17.43
N PRO A 43 12.25 -6.63 18.22
CA PRO A 43 11.55 -5.39 17.90
C PRO A 43 12.21 -4.59 16.77
N SER A 44 13.49 -4.85 16.50
CA SER A 44 14.29 -4.15 15.51
C SER A 44 15.50 -4.97 15.09
N ALA A 45 16.08 -4.64 13.94
CA ALA A 45 17.28 -5.25 13.38
C ALA A 45 18.10 -4.19 12.63
N VAL A 46 19.42 -4.34 12.59
CA VAL A 46 20.27 -3.49 11.74
C VAL A 46 20.24 -3.99 10.29
N LYS A 47 20.54 -3.10 9.33
CA LYS A 47 20.51 -3.39 7.90
C LYS A 47 21.27 -4.68 7.55
N GLU A 48 22.45 -4.84 8.12
CA GLU A 48 23.35 -5.98 7.88
C GLU A 48 22.74 -7.31 8.34
N GLU A 49 22.00 -7.31 9.46
CA GLU A 49 21.30 -8.51 9.94
C GLU A 49 20.18 -8.92 8.97
N ILE A 50 19.46 -7.94 8.42
CA ILE A 50 18.41 -8.18 7.44
C ILE A 50 19.03 -8.72 6.13
N ILE A 51 20.13 -8.12 5.67
CA ILE A 51 20.86 -8.59 4.48
C ILE A 51 21.36 -10.02 4.68
N ALA A 52 21.95 -10.32 5.85
CA ALA A 52 22.42 -11.67 6.17
C ALA A 52 21.28 -12.70 6.15
N PHE A 53 20.11 -12.35 6.69
CA PHE A 53 18.92 -13.21 6.65
C PHE A 53 18.40 -13.43 5.21
N LEU A 54 18.31 -12.37 4.41
CA LEU A 54 17.85 -12.46 3.02
C LEU A 54 18.82 -13.25 2.12
N ARG A 55 20.09 -13.35 2.51
CA ARG A 55 21.10 -14.19 1.87
C ARG A 55 20.96 -15.65 2.30
N SER A 56 20.80 -15.92 3.60
CA SER A 56 20.71 -17.30 4.11
C SER A 56 19.45 -18.01 3.66
N SER A 57 18.30 -17.32 3.61
CA SER A 57 17.00 -17.87 3.17
C SER A 57 16.99 -18.40 1.72
N GLN A 58 17.97 -18.04 0.88
CA GLN A 58 18.12 -18.60 -0.46
C GLN A 58 18.95 -19.88 -0.54
N SER A 59 19.75 -20.16 0.50
CA SER A 59 20.64 -21.33 0.52
C SER A 59 19.85 -22.65 0.54
N GLU A 60 18.56 -22.59 0.89
CA GLU A 60 17.65 -23.74 0.97
C GLU A 60 16.85 -23.97 -0.33
N GLY A 61 16.87 -23.04 -1.29
CA GLY A 61 15.97 -23.01 -2.46
C GLY A 61 16.60 -23.20 -3.85
N GLY A 62 17.91 -23.43 -3.94
CA GLY A 62 18.56 -23.84 -5.20
C GLY A 62 18.62 -22.77 -6.30
N ASN A 63 19.41 -21.71 -6.09
CA ASN A 63 20.19 -21.02 -7.14
C ASN A 63 21.11 -19.98 -6.47
N GLN A 64 22.39 -20.33 -6.29
CA GLN A 64 23.47 -19.45 -5.82
C GLN A 64 23.89 -18.45 -6.91
N SER A 65 22.98 -17.59 -7.40
CA SER A 65 23.48 -16.34 -7.97
C SER A 65 23.84 -15.45 -6.78
N ASP A 66 25.12 -15.12 -6.59
CA ASP A 66 25.56 -14.18 -5.56
C ASP A 66 24.83 -12.85 -5.74
N LEU A 67 23.75 -12.67 -4.99
CA LEU A 67 23.04 -11.40 -4.97
C LEU A 67 23.90 -10.39 -4.23
N THR A 68 24.17 -9.28 -4.90
CA THR A 68 24.96 -8.19 -4.36
C THR A 68 24.27 -7.62 -3.12
N ASP A 69 25.07 -7.07 -2.20
CA ASP A 69 24.52 -6.33 -1.05
C ASP A 69 23.59 -5.20 -1.50
N ASP A 70 23.87 -4.60 -2.66
CA ASP A 70 23.04 -3.56 -3.28
C ASP A 70 21.64 -4.09 -3.64
N TYR A 71 21.55 -5.28 -4.24
CA TYR A 71 20.26 -5.91 -4.54
C TYR A 71 19.44 -6.18 -3.27
N LEU A 72 20.09 -6.68 -2.21
CA LEU A 72 19.43 -6.96 -0.93
C LEU A 72 19.02 -5.67 -0.21
N ALA A 73 19.80 -4.60 -0.34
CA ALA A 73 19.46 -3.27 0.17
C ALA A 73 18.25 -2.65 -0.56
N GLU A 74 18.08 -2.92 -1.86
CA GLU A 74 16.88 -2.52 -2.61
C GLU A 74 15.63 -3.21 -2.05
N ILE A 75 15.68 -4.51 -1.71
CA ILE A 75 14.55 -5.22 -1.08
C ILE A 75 14.09 -4.53 0.20
N ILE A 76 15.03 -4.10 1.05
CA ILE A 76 14.70 -3.34 2.28
C ILE A 76 14.04 -2.00 1.91
N SER A 77 14.52 -1.34 0.87
CA SER A 77 13.96 -0.08 0.38
C SER A 77 12.52 -0.26 -0.15
N PHE A 78 12.22 -1.38 -0.80
CA PHE A 78 10.87 -1.77 -1.20
C PHE A 78 9.96 -2.01 0.00
N ALA A 79 10.42 -2.78 0.99
CA ALA A 79 9.65 -3.02 2.21
C ALA A 79 9.34 -1.69 2.94
N ARG A 80 10.24 -0.70 2.89
CA ARG A 80 9.96 0.65 3.39
C ARG A 80 8.96 1.43 2.54
N ALA A 81 9.06 1.35 1.22
CA ALA A 81 8.14 2.00 0.31
C ALA A 81 6.71 1.44 0.46
N MET A 82 6.59 0.14 0.72
CA MET A 82 5.35 -0.54 1.12
C MET A 82 4.91 -0.23 2.55
N ARG A 83 5.69 0.57 3.31
CA ARG A 83 5.43 0.96 4.69
C ARG A 83 5.24 -0.21 5.66
N ILE A 84 5.78 -1.39 5.34
CA ILE A 84 5.77 -2.57 6.24
C ILE A 84 6.96 -2.54 7.21
N VAL A 85 8.01 -1.80 6.88
CA VAL A 85 9.12 -1.50 7.80
C VAL A 85 9.47 -0.01 7.79
N GLN A 86 10.04 0.46 8.89
CA GLN A 86 10.48 1.85 9.05
C GLN A 86 11.89 1.91 9.62
N GLN A 87 12.65 2.92 9.21
CA GLN A 87 13.97 3.20 9.77
C GLN A 87 13.80 3.95 11.09
N THR A 88 14.29 3.39 12.19
CA THR A 88 14.15 3.97 13.54
C THR A 88 15.37 4.79 13.96
N SER A 89 16.55 4.44 13.47
CA SER A 89 17.80 5.15 13.81
C SER A 89 18.90 4.92 12.77
N GLY A 90 19.97 5.72 12.87
CA GLY A 90 21.19 5.61 12.06
C GLY A 90 21.16 6.51 10.82
N ARG A 91 22.03 7.53 10.78
CA ARG A 91 22.28 8.34 9.57
C ARG A 91 23.31 7.69 8.65
N GLU A 92 24.23 6.91 9.22
CA GLU A 92 25.24 6.16 8.48
C GLU A 92 24.68 4.83 7.96
N ALA A 93 25.07 4.44 6.74
CA ALA A 93 24.55 3.25 6.06
C ALA A 93 24.73 1.95 6.86
N ARG A 94 25.79 1.86 7.69
CA ARG A 94 26.14 0.69 8.51
C ARG A 94 25.48 0.61 9.89
N LEU A 95 24.73 1.65 10.26
CA LEU A 95 24.05 1.74 11.56
C LEU A 95 22.54 1.96 11.39
N GLN A 96 22.03 1.78 10.17
CA GLN A 96 20.60 1.90 9.89
C GLN A 96 19.86 0.76 10.60
N ARG A 97 19.01 1.13 11.54
CA ARG A 97 18.15 0.20 12.27
C ARG A 97 16.73 0.31 11.75
N PHE A 98 16.11 -0.83 11.54
CA PHE A 98 14.75 -0.95 11.07
C PHE A 98 13.87 -1.64 12.11
N SER A 99 12.58 -1.33 12.07
CA SER A 99 11.53 -2.02 12.83
C SER A 99 10.32 -2.25 11.92
N PRO A 100 9.52 -3.30 12.15
CA PRO A 100 8.27 -3.46 11.44
C PRO A 100 7.28 -2.39 11.93
N THR A 101 6.54 -1.81 10.99
CA THR A 101 5.41 -0.93 11.31
C THR A 101 4.26 -1.75 11.91
N GLU A 102 3.21 -1.09 12.39
CA GLU A 102 1.95 -1.77 12.72
C GLU A 102 1.50 -2.61 11.51
N LEU A 103 1.49 -2.00 10.31
CA LEU A 103 1.07 -2.66 9.06
C LEU A 103 1.90 -3.90 8.77
N GLY A 104 3.23 -3.82 8.95
CA GLY A 104 4.12 -4.96 8.77
C GLY A 104 3.89 -6.08 9.78
N ARG A 105 3.63 -5.75 11.05
CA ARG A 105 3.30 -6.76 12.08
C ARG A 105 1.96 -7.43 11.79
N SER A 106 0.97 -6.65 11.36
CA SER A 106 -0.34 -7.13 10.94
C SER A 106 -0.20 -8.08 9.75
N LEU A 107 0.55 -7.71 8.71
CA LEU A 107 0.80 -8.58 7.54
C LEU A 107 1.56 -9.86 7.92
N LEU A 108 2.57 -9.77 8.78
CA LEU A 108 3.26 -10.96 9.27
C LEU A 108 2.30 -11.89 10.03
N SER A 109 1.39 -11.31 10.81
CA SER A 109 0.37 -12.05 11.55
C SER A 109 -0.66 -12.71 10.61
N SER A 110 -1.06 -12.06 9.52
CA SER A 110 -1.99 -12.67 8.55
C SER A 110 -1.43 -13.94 7.91
N ARG A 111 -0.12 -13.98 7.64
CA ARG A 111 0.58 -15.17 7.10
C ARG A 111 0.61 -16.36 8.07
N ARG A 112 0.37 -16.11 9.38
CA ARG A 112 0.33 -17.15 10.43
C ARG A 112 -1.08 -17.62 10.76
N ILE A 113 -2.09 -16.90 10.29
CA ILE A 113 -3.49 -17.32 10.38
C ILE A 113 -3.75 -18.31 9.26
N ASP A 114 -4.49 -19.38 9.54
CA ASP A 114 -4.87 -20.42 8.58
C ASP A 114 -5.95 -19.91 7.59
N ASN A 115 -5.61 -18.87 6.84
CA ASN A 115 -6.42 -18.30 5.78
C ASN A 115 -5.52 -17.67 4.70
N PRO A 116 -4.98 -18.48 3.77
CA PRO A 116 -4.08 -18.00 2.72
C PRO A 116 -4.70 -16.95 1.80
N GLU A 117 -6.01 -17.06 1.54
CA GLU A 117 -6.76 -16.11 0.72
C GLU A 117 -6.74 -14.71 1.34
N PHE A 118 -7.03 -14.62 2.65
CA PHE A 118 -6.94 -13.35 3.39
C PHE A 118 -5.52 -12.77 3.36
N SER A 119 -4.51 -13.60 3.58
CA SER A 119 -3.12 -13.11 3.56
C SER A 119 -2.70 -12.61 2.17
N SER A 120 -3.14 -13.27 1.10
CA SER A 120 -2.90 -12.82 -0.28
C SER A 120 -3.62 -11.51 -0.58
N PHE A 121 -4.90 -11.40 -0.18
CA PHE A 121 -5.68 -10.17 -0.30
C PHE A 121 -5.02 -9.00 0.43
N PHE A 122 -4.54 -9.21 1.66
CA PHE A 122 -3.89 -8.16 2.44
C PHE A 122 -2.56 -7.72 1.81
N ALA A 123 -1.74 -8.67 1.34
CA ALA A 123 -0.52 -8.37 0.60
C ALA A 123 -0.79 -7.59 -0.69
N ALA A 124 -1.84 -7.96 -1.43
CA ALA A 124 -2.28 -7.23 -2.62
C ALA A 124 -2.65 -5.79 -2.27
N ARG A 125 -3.48 -5.58 -1.24
CA ARG A 125 -3.84 -4.22 -0.81
C ARG A 125 -2.62 -3.37 -0.50
N ILE A 126 -1.65 -3.90 0.25
CA ILE A 126 -0.41 -3.18 0.58
C ILE A 126 0.36 -2.79 -0.70
N ALA A 127 0.46 -3.69 -1.68
CA ALA A 127 1.11 -3.40 -2.94
C ALA A 127 0.39 -2.28 -3.71
N PHE A 128 -0.94 -2.29 -3.77
CA PHE A 128 -1.73 -1.21 -4.40
C PHE A 128 -1.63 0.11 -3.67
N LEU A 129 -1.66 0.11 -2.33
CA LEU A 129 -1.47 1.34 -1.55
C LEU A 129 -0.10 1.99 -1.82
N ALA A 130 0.92 1.19 -2.13
CA ALA A 130 2.28 1.66 -2.39
C ALA A 130 2.57 1.97 -3.87
N ASP A 131 1.95 1.26 -4.80
CA ASP A 131 2.36 1.22 -6.22
C ASP A 131 1.19 1.17 -7.21
N ALA A 132 0.06 1.78 -6.85
CA ALA A 132 -1.16 1.81 -7.67
C ALA A 132 -0.91 2.19 -9.13
N ASP A 133 -0.09 3.22 -9.40
CA ASP A 133 0.13 3.72 -10.77
C ASP A 133 0.70 2.62 -11.67
N SER A 134 1.66 1.84 -11.16
CA SER A 134 2.29 0.76 -11.91
C SER A 134 1.34 -0.42 -12.11
N LEU A 135 0.61 -0.79 -11.06
CA LEU A 135 -0.29 -1.94 -11.09
C LEU A 135 -1.49 -1.67 -11.99
N VAL A 136 -2.06 -0.46 -11.96
CA VAL A 136 -3.16 -0.06 -12.85
C VAL A 136 -2.71 -0.03 -14.30
N ALA A 137 -1.53 0.54 -14.60
CA ALA A 137 -1.00 0.52 -15.96
C ALA A 137 -0.94 -0.90 -16.54
N LEU A 138 -0.49 -1.87 -15.74
CA LEU A 138 -0.45 -3.27 -16.16
C LEU A 138 -1.83 -3.88 -16.32
N LEU A 139 -2.73 -3.68 -15.36
CA LEU A 139 -4.09 -4.21 -15.44
C LEU A 139 -4.86 -3.64 -16.64
N MET A 140 -4.72 -2.34 -16.94
CA MET A 140 -5.29 -1.72 -18.13
C MET A 140 -4.66 -2.28 -19.41
N HIS A 141 -3.34 -2.50 -19.42
CA HIS A 141 -2.67 -3.14 -20.56
C HIS A 141 -3.25 -4.53 -20.85
N TYR A 142 -3.46 -5.34 -19.82
CA TYR A 142 -4.07 -6.67 -19.94
C TYR A 142 -5.56 -6.63 -20.33
N ARG A 143 -6.29 -5.58 -19.97
CA ARG A 143 -7.69 -5.39 -20.37
C ARG A 143 -7.82 -4.95 -21.84
N ASP A 144 -7.04 -3.94 -22.25
CA ASP A 144 -7.34 -3.14 -23.45
C ASP A 144 -6.33 -3.34 -24.60
N SER A 145 -5.14 -3.88 -24.33
CA SER A 145 -3.98 -3.65 -25.20
C SER A 145 -3.04 -4.85 -25.30
N GLY A 146 -3.56 -6.07 -25.23
CA GLY A 146 -2.77 -7.32 -25.30
C GLY A 146 -1.84 -7.43 -26.52
N ASP A 147 -2.15 -6.71 -27.62
CA ASP A 147 -1.35 -6.70 -28.85
C ASP A 147 -0.27 -5.59 -28.91
N ILE A 148 -0.31 -4.61 -27.99
CA ILE A 148 0.66 -3.50 -27.94
C ILE A 148 1.90 -3.96 -27.15
N ASN A 149 3.09 -3.44 -27.47
CA ASN A 149 4.25 -3.69 -26.63
C ASN A 149 4.04 -3.09 -25.22
N LEU A 150 4.06 -3.94 -24.19
CA LEU A 150 3.86 -3.54 -22.79
C LEU A 150 4.70 -2.33 -22.36
N PHE A 151 5.99 -2.30 -22.72
CA PHE A 151 6.88 -1.23 -22.27
C PHE A 151 6.58 0.11 -22.94
N ASP A 152 6.20 0.09 -24.22
CA ASP A 152 5.84 1.30 -24.95
C ASP A 152 4.47 1.84 -24.46
N TYR A 153 3.53 0.94 -24.15
CA TYR A 153 2.28 1.29 -23.46
C TYR A 153 2.57 1.94 -22.11
N TYR A 154 3.42 1.32 -21.29
CA TYR A 154 3.75 1.79 -19.94
C TYR A 154 4.39 3.19 -19.95
N VAL A 155 5.33 3.44 -20.88
CA VAL A 155 5.92 4.79 -21.07
C VAL A 155 4.83 5.81 -21.40
N THR A 156 3.95 5.48 -22.35
CA THR A 156 2.88 6.38 -22.80
C THR A 156 1.90 6.70 -21.67
N PHE A 157 1.46 5.67 -20.93
CA PHE A 157 0.57 5.79 -19.79
C PHE A 157 1.14 6.75 -18.73
N PHE A 158 2.38 6.51 -18.29
CA PHE A 158 3.01 7.35 -17.25
C PHE A 158 3.25 8.78 -17.73
N GLN A 159 3.62 8.98 -18.99
CA GLN A 159 3.80 10.33 -19.52
C GLN A 159 2.48 11.11 -19.55
N GLN A 160 1.38 10.47 -19.98
CA GLN A 160 0.05 11.09 -19.98
C GLN A 160 -0.41 11.41 -18.57
N LEU A 161 -0.32 10.45 -17.65
CA LEU A 161 -0.72 10.58 -16.25
C LEU A 161 0.05 11.71 -15.54
N ARG A 162 1.38 11.76 -15.69
CA ARG A 162 2.22 12.82 -15.09
C ARG A 162 1.88 14.20 -15.66
N ASN A 163 1.69 14.31 -16.98
CA ASN A 163 1.30 15.57 -17.61
C ASN A 163 -0.11 16.04 -17.18
N GLU A 164 -1.03 15.11 -16.94
CA GLU A 164 -2.36 15.41 -16.42
C GLU A 164 -2.31 15.89 -14.97
N ARG A 165 -1.58 15.17 -14.11
CA ARG A 165 -1.36 15.55 -12.71
C ARG A 165 -0.64 16.87 -12.55
N GLU A 166 0.33 17.17 -13.42
CA GLU A 166 1.01 18.47 -13.43
C GLU A 166 0.02 19.61 -13.76
N ARG A 167 -0.78 19.44 -14.82
CA ARG A 167 -1.83 20.40 -15.20
C ARG A 167 -2.85 20.60 -14.07
N TRP A 168 -3.25 19.51 -13.44
CA TRP A 168 -4.12 19.56 -12.26
C TRP A 168 -3.48 20.35 -11.12
N LEU A 169 -2.21 20.06 -10.79
CA LEU A 169 -1.49 20.74 -9.69
C LEU A 169 -1.37 22.24 -9.91
N GLN A 170 -1.18 22.67 -11.16
CA GLN A 170 -1.16 24.10 -11.54
C GLN A 170 -2.52 24.79 -11.39
N GLY A 171 -3.62 24.07 -11.63
CA GLY A 171 -4.97 24.62 -11.53
C GLY A 171 -5.58 24.55 -10.12
N ALA A 172 -5.27 23.48 -9.38
CA ALA A 172 -5.88 23.11 -8.10
C ALA A 172 -5.51 24.05 -6.95
N PHE A 173 -4.30 24.62 -6.97
CA PHE A 173 -3.78 25.44 -5.88
C PHE A 173 -3.80 26.93 -6.22
N PRO A 174 -4.53 27.75 -5.45
CA PRO A 174 -4.53 29.20 -5.64
C PRO A 174 -3.24 29.86 -5.13
N GLU A 175 -2.54 29.22 -4.18
CA GLU A 175 -1.30 29.69 -3.58
C GLU A 175 -0.08 29.03 -4.24
N ALA A 176 0.73 29.80 -4.98
CA ALA A 176 1.94 29.31 -5.63
C ALA A 176 2.95 28.67 -4.64
N ILE A 177 3.03 29.16 -3.40
CA ILE A 177 3.93 28.61 -2.38
C ILE A 177 3.54 27.17 -2.01
N LEU A 178 2.24 26.90 -1.85
CA LEU A 178 1.76 25.55 -1.55
C LEU A 178 1.99 24.60 -2.72
N GLN A 179 1.72 25.07 -3.94
CA GLN A 179 2.01 24.33 -5.16
C GLN A 179 3.49 23.95 -5.25
N ASP A 180 4.40 24.90 -5.03
CA ASP A 180 5.85 24.67 -5.08
C ASP A 180 6.30 23.68 -3.99
N ARG A 181 5.75 23.79 -2.79
CA ARG A 181 6.03 22.84 -1.69
C ARG A 181 5.62 21.42 -2.04
N ILE A 182 4.44 21.23 -2.60
CA ILE A 182 3.98 19.90 -3.04
C ILE A 182 4.84 19.41 -4.21
N SER A 183 5.07 20.27 -5.21
CA SER A 183 5.88 19.94 -6.39
C SER A 183 7.30 19.48 -6.01
N SER A 184 7.91 20.13 -5.03
CA SER A 184 9.26 19.78 -4.52
C SER A 184 9.35 18.38 -3.90
N LYS A 185 8.21 17.77 -3.55
CA LYS A 185 8.12 16.40 -3.01
C LYS A 185 7.88 15.34 -4.09
N LEU A 186 7.58 15.74 -5.33
CA LEU A 186 7.27 14.83 -6.43
C LEU A 186 8.56 14.46 -7.17
N SER A 187 8.89 13.16 -7.18
CA SER A 187 10.13 12.65 -7.80
C SER A 187 10.20 12.86 -9.31
N TRP A 188 9.05 12.99 -9.96
CA TRP A 188 8.91 13.09 -11.41
C TRP A 188 8.78 14.54 -11.91
N ILE A 189 8.87 15.51 -11.01
CA ILE A 189 8.94 16.93 -11.36
C ILE A 189 10.34 17.45 -11.04
N SER A 190 11.03 17.99 -12.05
CA SER A 190 12.22 18.79 -11.81
C SER A 190 11.82 20.23 -11.50
N PRO A 191 12.36 20.84 -10.42
CA PRO A 191 12.07 22.21 -10.07
C PRO A 191 12.49 23.16 -11.20
N ALA A 192 11.69 24.20 -11.40
CA ALA A 192 11.99 25.26 -12.36
C ALA A 192 13.32 25.95 -11.98
N LYS A 193 14.20 26.18 -12.97
CA LYS A 193 15.50 26.83 -12.74
C LYS A 193 15.36 28.32 -12.41
N ALA A 194 14.22 28.93 -12.74
CA ALA A 194 13.90 30.32 -12.47
C ALA A 194 12.41 30.48 -12.07
N ARG A 195 12.11 31.50 -11.27
CA ARG A 195 10.75 31.85 -10.85
C ARG A 195 9.90 32.16 -12.08
N GLY A 196 8.78 31.44 -12.26
CA GLY A 196 7.87 31.59 -13.40
C GLY A 196 8.19 30.71 -14.62
N GLN A 197 9.24 29.88 -14.59
CA GLN A 197 9.39 28.80 -15.58
C GLN A 197 8.50 27.62 -15.22
N ALA A 198 7.96 26.96 -16.25
CA ALA A 198 7.22 25.72 -16.06
C ALA A 198 8.12 24.64 -15.45
N HIS A 199 7.53 23.86 -14.56
CA HIS A 199 8.13 22.63 -14.07
C HIS A 199 8.41 21.68 -15.24
N LYS A 200 9.52 20.91 -15.16
CA LYS A 200 9.81 19.91 -16.19
C LYS A 200 9.37 18.54 -15.70
N VAL A 201 8.40 17.95 -16.37
CA VAL A 201 8.01 16.54 -16.16
C VAL A 201 9.13 15.64 -16.67
N GLU A 202 9.57 14.73 -15.82
CA GLU A 202 10.56 13.71 -16.16
C GLU A 202 10.01 12.75 -17.23
N VAL A 203 10.80 12.51 -18.27
CA VAL A 203 10.46 11.61 -19.38
C VAL A 203 10.78 10.17 -18.99
N PHE A 204 9.75 9.31 -19.01
CA PHE A 204 9.92 7.89 -18.75
C PHE A 204 10.61 7.21 -19.94
N THR A 205 11.68 6.46 -19.69
CA THR A 205 12.39 5.72 -20.75
C THR A 205 11.87 4.29 -20.86
N ARG A 206 12.08 3.65 -22.02
CA ARG A 206 11.75 2.23 -22.21
C ARG A 206 12.52 1.31 -21.25
N ASN A 207 13.77 1.64 -20.94
CA ASN A 207 14.54 0.87 -19.96
C ASN A 207 13.90 0.98 -18.56
N THR A 208 13.54 2.20 -18.14
CA THR A 208 12.79 2.43 -16.90
C THR A 208 11.49 1.62 -16.90
N ALA A 209 10.72 1.63 -17.99
CA ALA A 209 9.50 0.83 -18.10
C ALA A 209 9.74 -0.67 -17.92
N ARG A 210 10.82 -1.23 -18.47
CA ARG A 210 11.17 -2.65 -18.27
C ARG A 210 11.40 -2.97 -16.79
N HIS A 211 12.18 -2.13 -16.10
CA HIS A 211 12.51 -2.33 -14.69
C HIS A 211 11.28 -2.17 -13.78
N HIS A 212 10.37 -1.26 -14.13
CA HIS A 212 9.15 -1.09 -13.38
C HIS A 212 8.12 -2.20 -13.66
N ALA A 213 7.76 -2.44 -14.92
CA ALA A 213 6.67 -3.34 -15.30
C ALA A 213 6.94 -4.82 -14.99
N THR A 214 8.19 -5.29 -15.17
CA THR A 214 8.52 -6.73 -15.06
C THR A 214 8.21 -7.32 -13.67
N PRO A 215 8.66 -6.75 -12.54
CA PRO A 215 8.31 -7.30 -11.22
C PRO A 215 6.82 -7.21 -10.90
N ARG A 216 6.15 -6.10 -11.24
CA ARG A 216 4.72 -5.94 -10.95
C ARG A 216 3.85 -6.92 -11.73
N ARG A 217 4.28 -7.34 -12.93
CA ARG A 217 3.63 -8.44 -13.64
C ARG A 217 3.64 -9.72 -12.80
N GLY A 218 4.80 -10.06 -12.22
CA GLY A 218 4.92 -11.21 -11.32
C GLY A 218 4.02 -11.06 -10.10
N TRP A 219 3.94 -9.87 -9.50
CA TRP A 219 3.04 -9.63 -8.36
C TRP A 219 1.57 -9.85 -8.72
N LEU A 220 1.11 -9.31 -9.86
CA LEU A 220 -0.26 -9.49 -10.32
C LEU A 220 -0.61 -10.97 -10.56
N GLN A 221 0.35 -11.76 -11.06
CA GLN A 221 0.19 -13.21 -11.20
C GLN A 221 0.12 -13.91 -9.83
N SER A 222 1.03 -13.60 -8.91
CA SER A 222 1.01 -14.16 -7.54
C SER A 222 -0.25 -13.83 -6.76
N PHE A 223 -0.86 -12.66 -7.01
CA PHE A 223 -2.15 -12.28 -6.43
C PHE A 223 -3.35 -12.94 -7.12
N GLY A 224 -3.16 -13.68 -8.22
CA GLY A 224 -4.24 -14.26 -9.01
C GLY A 224 -5.09 -13.23 -9.76
N MET A 225 -4.55 -12.03 -10.02
CA MET A 225 -5.22 -10.98 -10.81
C MET A 225 -5.05 -11.16 -12.32
N VAL A 226 -3.98 -11.85 -12.71
CA VAL A 226 -3.65 -12.18 -14.10
C VAL A 226 -3.28 -13.67 -14.14
N ASP A 227 -3.78 -14.39 -15.14
CA ASP A 227 -3.45 -15.82 -15.32
C ASP A 227 -2.09 -16.03 -16.00
N ASP A 228 -1.66 -17.29 -16.13
CA ASP A 228 -0.38 -17.66 -16.77
C ASP A 228 -0.31 -17.25 -18.25
N ALA A 229 -1.46 -17.09 -18.90
CA ALA A 229 -1.56 -16.63 -20.29
C ALA A 229 -1.58 -15.10 -20.42
N GLY A 230 -1.50 -14.36 -19.31
CA GLY A 230 -1.55 -12.90 -19.32
C GLY A 230 -2.97 -12.34 -19.50
N ARG A 231 -4.02 -13.07 -19.12
CA ARG A 231 -5.41 -12.61 -19.17
C ARG A 231 -5.88 -12.15 -17.80
N LEU A 232 -6.69 -11.11 -17.77
CA LEU A 232 -7.27 -10.55 -16.55
C LEU A 232 -8.26 -11.55 -15.93
N THR A 233 -8.13 -11.83 -14.64
CA THR A 233 -9.08 -12.67 -13.89
C THR A 233 -10.26 -11.86 -13.37
N ALA A 234 -11.24 -12.51 -12.73
CA ALA A 234 -12.33 -11.81 -12.04
C ALA A 234 -11.79 -10.88 -10.94
N PHE A 235 -10.83 -11.35 -10.14
CA PHE A 235 -10.21 -10.52 -9.10
C PHE A 235 -9.43 -9.34 -9.67
N GLY A 236 -8.69 -9.55 -10.77
CA GLY A 236 -8.00 -8.46 -11.47
C GLY A 236 -8.97 -7.44 -12.06
N SER A 237 -10.12 -7.90 -12.58
CA SER A 237 -11.18 -7.03 -13.11
C SER A 237 -11.84 -6.21 -12.01
N ASP A 238 -12.15 -6.82 -10.86
CA ASP A 238 -12.70 -6.15 -9.69
C ASP A 238 -11.74 -5.08 -9.15
N ALA A 239 -10.45 -5.44 -9.02
CA ALA A 239 -9.41 -4.52 -8.57
C ALA A 239 -9.24 -3.32 -9.52
N LEU A 240 -9.25 -3.57 -10.83
CA LEU A 240 -9.18 -2.53 -11.84
C LEU A 240 -10.44 -1.64 -11.81
N GLY A 241 -11.62 -2.22 -11.71
CA GLY A 241 -12.89 -1.50 -11.62
C GLY A 241 -12.96 -0.57 -10.40
N ALA A 242 -12.47 -1.03 -9.25
CA ALA A 242 -12.38 -0.22 -8.03
C ALA A 242 -11.42 1.00 -8.16
N LEU A 243 -10.44 0.91 -9.06
CA LEU A 243 -9.45 1.98 -9.30
C LEU A 243 -9.81 2.91 -10.46
N LEU A 244 -10.84 2.56 -11.25
CA LEU A 244 -11.28 3.29 -12.43
C LEU A 244 -12.76 3.71 -12.32
N PRO A 245 -13.15 4.55 -11.33
CA PRO A 245 -14.51 5.09 -11.32
C PRO A 245 -14.72 5.91 -12.60
N GLY A 246 -15.56 5.40 -13.51
CA GLY A 246 -15.79 6.03 -14.82
C GLY A 246 -14.74 5.72 -15.89
N ASN A 247 -14.00 4.60 -15.78
CA ASN A 247 -13.02 4.10 -16.77
C ASN A 247 -11.73 4.91 -16.96
N ASN A 248 -11.51 5.99 -16.20
CA ASN A 248 -10.28 6.79 -16.28
C ASN A 248 -9.49 6.72 -14.96
N TYR A 249 -8.20 6.40 -15.05
CA TYR A 249 -7.32 6.41 -13.88
C TYR A 249 -6.72 7.79 -13.71
N PHE A 250 -6.93 8.41 -12.55
CA PHE A 250 -6.17 9.59 -12.14
C PHE A 250 -5.23 9.30 -10.98
N TRP A 251 -5.69 8.55 -9.97
CA TRP A 251 -4.90 8.15 -8.81
C TRP A 251 -5.60 7.09 -7.96
N LEU A 252 -4.87 6.55 -6.99
CA LEU A 252 -5.42 6.24 -5.68
C LEU A 252 -5.12 7.42 -4.76
N GLY A 253 -6.17 8.17 -4.41
CA GLY A 253 -6.10 9.46 -3.74
C GLY A 253 -5.56 9.40 -2.31
N PRO A 254 -5.20 10.56 -1.73
CA PRO A 254 -4.86 10.63 -0.31
C PRO A 254 -6.09 10.27 0.55
N PRO A 255 -5.95 10.07 1.88
CA PRO A 255 -7.11 9.94 2.76
C PRO A 255 -8.13 11.05 2.53
N ARG A 256 -9.42 10.72 2.69
CA ARG A 256 -10.50 11.67 2.45
C ARG A 256 -10.36 12.93 3.33
N GLY A 257 -10.73 14.08 2.79
CA GLY A 257 -10.61 15.38 3.48
C GLY A 257 -9.26 16.09 3.27
N ILE A 258 -8.23 15.41 2.77
CA ILE A 258 -6.89 16.00 2.58
C ILE A 258 -6.91 17.14 1.54
N GLN A 259 -7.68 16.98 0.46
CA GLN A 259 -7.80 18.03 -0.58
C GLN A 259 -8.42 19.30 0.00
N GLU A 260 -9.47 19.15 0.80
CA GLU A 260 -10.18 20.24 1.48
C GLU A 260 -9.29 20.91 2.54
N ALA A 261 -8.53 20.12 3.31
CA ALA A 261 -7.59 20.63 4.31
C ALA A 261 -6.42 21.39 3.69
N LEU A 262 -6.06 21.10 2.45
CA LEU A 262 -5.07 21.84 1.67
C LEU A 262 -5.69 22.96 0.84
N HIS A 263 -6.98 23.23 1.00
CA HIS A 263 -7.72 24.26 0.28
C HIS A 263 -7.61 24.16 -1.25
N VAL A 264 -7.63 22.91 -1.77
CA VAL A 264 -7.82 22.66 -3.20
C VAL A 264 -9.11 23.34 -3.65
N ARG A 265 -9.05 24.04 -4.79
CA ARG A 265 -10.23 24.72 -5.32
C ARG A 265 -11.36 23.72 -5.60
N PRO A 266 -12.63 24.05 -5.28
CA PRO A 266 -13.75 23.12 -5.44
C PRO A 266 -13.91 22.53 -6.86
N ASP A 267 -13.60 23.31 -7.89
CA ASP A 267 -13.65 22.91 -9.30
C ASP A 267 -12.52 21.95 -9.72
N TYR A 268 -11.54 21.75 -8.84
CA TYR A 268 -10.41 20.84 -9.04
C TYR A 268 -10.40 19.68 -8.05
N VAL A 269 -11.39 19.54 -7.17
CA VAL A 269 -11.47 18.39 -6.27
C VAL A 269 -11.68 17.12 -7.09
N ILE A 270 -10.74 16.19 -6.99
CA ILE A 270 -10.85 14.89 -7.67
C ILE A 270 -11.50 13.89 -6.72
N GLY A 271 -12.48 13.15 -7.23
CA GLY A 271 -13.15 12.07 -6.50
C GLY A 271 -12.24 10.87 -6.21
N GLY A 272 -12.82 9.87 -5.55
CA GLY A 272 -12.13 8.64 -5.17
C GLY A 272 -11.63 7.79 -6.35
N PRO A 273 -10.98 6.66 -6.07
CA PRO A 273 -10.85 6.04 -4.74
C PRO A 273 -9.81 6.74 -3.86
N PHE A 274 -10.01 6.69 -2.53
CA PHE A 274 -9.11 7.23 -1.51
C PHE A 274 -8.40 6.12 -0.73
N GLU A 275 -7.17 6.34 -0.25
CA GLU A 275 -6.35 5.35 0.46
C GLU A 275 -7.06 4.67 1.64
N ASP A 276 -7.84 5.44 2.40
CA ASP A 276 -8.57 4.99 3.59
C ASP A 276 -9.82 4.16 3.25
N GLU A 277 -10.53 4.52 2.17
CA GLU A 277 -11.76 3.87 1.72
C GLU A 277 -11.52 2.77 0.67
N PHE A 278 -10.29 2.67 0.13
CA PHE A 278 -10.00 1.77 -0.97
C PHE A 278 -10.33 0.32 -0.60
N ASN A 279 -11.06 -0.38 -1.47
CA ASN A 279 -11.25 -1.81 -1.41
C ASN A 279 -11.34 -2.40 -2.82
N PHE A 280 -10.97 -3.66 -3.00
CA PHE A 280 -11.05 -4.34 -4.29
C PHE A 280 -12.48 -4.68 -4.72
N SER A 281 -13.48 -4.26 -3.95
CA SER A 281 -14.90 -4.50 -4.25
C SER A 281 -15.61 -3.19 -4.46
N VAL A 282 -16.43 -3.14 -5.51
CA VAL A 282 -17.49 -2.13 -5.69
C VAL A 282 -18.76 -2.69 -5.05
N ALA A 283 -18.71 -3.01 -3.75
CA ALA A 283 -19.91 -3.41 -3.03
C ALA A 283 -20.91 -2.26 -3.12
N THR A 284 -22.14 -2.57 -3.51
CA THR A 284 -23.20 -1.57 -3.73
C THR A 284 -24.13 -1.46 -2.53
N ASP A 285 -24.24 -2.53 -1.75
CA ASP A 285 -25.12 -2.61 -0.58
C ASP A 285 -24.33 -2.54 0.74
N GLU A 286 -24.85 -1.74 1.66
CA GLU A 286 -24.41 -1.65 3.06
C GLU A 286 -24.81 -2.92 3.82
N ALA A 287 -23.93 -3.39 4.72
CA ALA A 287 -24.21 -4.55 5.56
C ALA A 287 -25.37 -4.28 6.53
N THR A 288 -26.27 -5.26 6.69
CA THR A 288 -27.30 -5.21 7.72
C THR A 288 -26.71 -5.50 9.11
N SER A 289 -27.40 -5.09 10.17
CA SER A 289 -26.99 -5.38 11.55
C SER A 289 -26.86 -6.88 11.83
N ASP A 290 -27.68 -7.72 11.19
CA ASP A 290 -27.60 -9.17 11.32
C ASP A 290 -26.33 -9.72 10.67
N GLN A 291 -25.95 -9.19 9.50
CA GLN A 291 -24.70 -9.57 8.82
C GLN A 291 -23.47 -9.14 9.64
N ILE A 292 -23.48 -7.93 10.21
CA ILE A 292 -22.41 -7.47 11.10
C ILE A 292 -22.29 -8.37 12.34
N THR A 293 -23.42 -8.71 12.96
CA THR A 293 -23.47 -9.60 14.14
C THR A 293 -22.95 -11.00 13.79
N ALA A 294 -23.27 -11.51 12.60
CA ALA A 294 -22.79 -12.81 12.12
C ALA A 294 -21.28 -12.80 11.78
N LEU A 295 -20.70 -11.66 11.40
CA LEU A 295 -19.28 -11.51 11.11
C LEU A 295 -18.43 -11.36 12.38
N ALA A 296 -18.97 -10.76 13.44
CA ALA A 296 -18.23 -10.49 14.69
C ALA A 296 -17.50 -11.70 15.31
N PRO A 297 -18.05 -12.94 15.34
CA PRO A 297 -17.34 -14.11 15.83
C PRO A 297 -16.05 -14.42 15.05
N ASP A 298 -16.06 -14.24 13.74
CA ASP A 298 -14.88 -14.50 12.91
C ASP A 298 -13.82 -13.42 13.11
N VAL A 299 -14.22 -12.15 13.22
CA VAL A 299 -13.30 -11.05 13.55
C VAL A 299 -12.67 -11.27 14.93
N ALA A 300 -13.44 -11.72 15.92
CA ALA A 300 -12.94 -12.07 17.25
C ALA A 300 -11.90 -13.21 17.20
N LYS A 301 -12.13 -14.26 16.40
CA LYS A 301 -11.14 -15.33 16.19
C LYS A 301 -9.84 -14.79 15.59
N ILE A 302 -9.93 -13.91 14.60
CA ILE A 302 -8.76 -13.25 14.00
C ILE A 302 -8.01 -12.43 15.05
N MET A 303 -8.72 -11.66 15.87
CA MET A 303 -8.13 -10.88 16.96
C MET A 303 -7.36 -11.75 17.96
N VAL A 304 -7.90 -12.91 18.34
CA VAL A 304 -7.22 -13.85 19.25
C VAL A 304 -6.02 -14.52 18.57
N ALA A 305 -6.20 -15.08 17.37
CA ALA A 305 -5.16 -15.83 16.67
C ALA A 305 -3.94 -14.97 16.33
N ALA A 306 -4.18 -13.70 15.99
CA ALA A 306 -3.12 -12.74 15.67
C ALA A 306 -2.39 -12.20 16.90
N TYR A 307 -3.08 -12.15 18.06
CA TYR A 307 -2.61 -11.43 19.23
C TYR A 307 -1.17 -11.80 19.63
N PRO A 308 -0.73 -13.08 19.67
CA PRO A 308 0.65 -13.43 20.01
C PRO A 308 1.72 -12.78 19.11
N PHE A 309 1.42 -12.56 17.83
CA PHE A 309 2.35 -12.05 16.81
C PHE A 309 2.25 -10.54 16.60
N ALA A 310 1.06 -9.98 16.83
CA ALA A 310 0.81 -8.54 16.73
C ALA A 310 1.22 -7.76 18.00
N ARG A 311 1.70 -8.44 19.05
CA ARG A 311 2.12 -7.78 20.30
C ARG A 311 3.26 -6.80 20.02
N LEU A 312 3.14 -5.61 20.59
CA LEU A 312 4.31 -4.78 20.82
C LEU A 312 5.14 -5.49 21.90
N ILE A 313 6.39 -5.85 21.62
CA ILE A 313 7.24 -6.68 22.50
C ILE A 313 7.38 -6.09 23.92
N HIS A 314 7.03 -4.82 24.10
CA HIS A 314 7.06 -4.10 25.39
C HIS A 314 5.68 -3.63 25.90
N ALA A 315 4.58 -3.91 25.20
CA ALA A 315 3.22 -3.57 25.64
C ALA A 315 2.23 -4.68 25.24
N SER A 316 1.46 -5.21 26.18
CA SER A 316 0.44 -6.25 25.99
C SER A 316 -0.80 -5.73 25.24
N GLN A 317 -0.59 -5.21 24.04
CA GLN A 317 -1.62 -4.71 23.14
C GLN A 317 -1.25 -5.01 21.68
N ALA A 318 -2.26 -5.15 20.83
CA ALA A 318 -2.18 -5.38 19.40
C ALA A 318 -2.93 -4.30 18.62
N SER A 319 -2.48 -4.04 17.39
CA SER A 319 -3.09 -3.10 16.45
C SER A 319 -4.40 -3.65 15.87
N LEU A 320 -5.41 -2.81 15.68
CA LEU A 320 -6.66 -3.16 14.98
C LEU A 320 -6.51 -3.27 13.46
N GLU A 321 -5.35 -2.95 12.87
CA GLU A 321 -5.15 -3.04 11.41
C GLU A 321 -5.52 -4.42 10.84
N LEU A 322 -5.05 -5.50 11.45
CA LEU A 322 -5.33 -6.84 10.93
C LEU A 322 -6.85 -7.16 10.97
N PRO A 323 -7.58 -6.96 12.09
CA PRO A 323 -9.03 -7.05 12.09
C PRO A 323 -9.73 -6.19 11.03
N LEU A 324 -9.31 -4.93 10.87
CA LEU A 324 -9.89 -4.01 9.88
C LEU A 324 -9.67 -4.53 8.45
N GLU A 325 -8.48 -5.03 8.15
CA GLU A 325 -8.17 -5.62 6.84
C GLU A 325 -8.91 -6.94 6.62
N TYR A 326 -9.20 -7.71 7.68
CA TYR A 326 -10.07 -8.88 7.58
C TYR A 326 -11.52 -8.50 7.27
N ILE A 327 -12.04 -7.41 7.85
CA ILE A 327 -13.38 -6.88 7.53
C ILE A 327 -13.44 -6.46 6.06
N LYS A 328 -12.40 -5.79 5.55
CA LYS A 328 -12.29 -5.42 4.13
C LYS A 328 -12.24 -6.64 3.20
N PHE A 329 -11.52 -7.69 3.60
CA PHE A 329 -11.48 -8.98 2.90
C PHE A 329 -12.88 -9.60 2.84
N ARG A 330 -13.61 -9.63 3.96
CA ARG A 330 -14.98 -10.14 4.01
C ARG A 330 -15.93 -9.28 3.19
N SER A 331 -15.74 -7.96 3.17
CA SER A 331 -16.50 -7.07 2.29
C SER A 331 -16.31 -7.41 0.81
N TYR A 332 -15.07 -7.75 0.42
CA TYR A 332 -14.77 -8.20 -0.93
C TYR A 332 -15.36 -9.57 -1.26
N ARG A 333 -15.18 -10.55 -0.37
CA ARG A 333 -15.63 -11.93 -0.57
C ARG A 333 -17.16 -12.04 -0.59
N ASP A 334 -17.82 -11.37 0.36
CA ASP A 334 -19.26 -11.47 0.55
C ASP A 334 -20.02 -10.47 -0.34
N LYS A 335 -19.30 -9.58 -1.06
CA LYS A 335 -19.84 -8.52 -1.94
C LYS A 335 -20.79 -7.54 -1.23
N VAL A 336 -20.51 -7.26 0.04
CA VAL A 336 -21.26 -6.34 0.91
C VAL A 336 -20.30 -5.33 1.53
N HIS A 337 -20.71 -4.08 1.74
CA HIS A 337 -19.90 -3.10 2.44
C HIS A 337 -20.09 -3.24 3.97
N TYR A 338 -19.10 -3.81 4.67
CA TYR A 338 -19.11 -3.83 6.13
C TYR A 338 -18.43 -2.56 6.67
N ASP A 339 -19.17 -1.73 7.41
CA ASP A 339 -18.57 -0.63 8.16
C ASP A 339 -17.60 -1.19 9.22
N GLU A 340 -16.34 -0.81 9.08
CA GLU A 340 -15.23 -1.26 9.92
C GLU A 340 -15.41 -0.89 11.39
N LEU A 341 -15.89 0.32 11.68
CA LEU A 341 -16.05 0.82 13.04
C LEU A 341 -17.24 0.14 13.72
N LEU A 342 -18.37 0.04 13.04
CA LEU A 342 -19.56 -0.65 13.55
C LEU A 342 -19.26 -2.13 13.80
N THR A 343 -18.53 -2.78 12.90
CA THR A 343 -18.16 -4.20 13.06
C THR A 343 -17.21 -4.39 14.24
N VAL A 344 -16.20 -3.54 14.40
CA VAL A 344 -15.29 -3.60 15.55
C VAL A 344 -16.03 -3.30 16.87
N ASP A 345 -16.93 -2.33 16.87
CA ASP A 345 -17.76 -1.99 18.03
C ASP A 345 -18.66 -3.17 18.44
N GLU A 346 -19.23 -3.88 17.46
CA GLU A 346 -20.00 -5.09 17.70
C GLU A 346 -19.16 -6.19 18.38
N VAL A 347 -17.91 -6.39 17.91
CA VAL A 347 -17.00 -7.36 18.53
C VAL A 347 -16.72 -7.00 19.99
N PHE A 348 -16.38 -5.75 20.29
CA PHE A 348 -16.12 -5.33 21.67
C PHE A 348 -17.36 -5.40 22.57
N ARG A 349 -18.56 -5.18 22.02
CA ARG A 349 -19.81 -5.31 22.75
C ARG A 349 -20.13 -6.77 23.06
N SER A 350 -20.06 -7.64 22.06
CA SER A 350 -20.43 -9.05 22.14
C SER A 350 -19.38 -9.92 22.83
N TYR A 351 -18.11 -9.52 22.78
CA TYR A 351 -16.97 -10.24 23.36
C TYR A 351 -16.22 -9.41 24.43
N ARG A 352 -16.94 -8.55 25.16
CA ARG A 352 -16.40 -7.64 26.19
C ARG A 352 -15.56 -8.33 27.28
N ASP A 353 -15.84 -9.60 27.54
CA ASP A 353 -15.16 -10.39 28.57
C ASP A 353 -13.81 -10.95 28.07
N GLN A 354 -13.58 -10.93 26.75
CA GLN A 354 -12.35 -11.42 26.11
C GLN A 354 -11.42 -10.30 25.68
N PHE A 355 -11.94 -9.09 25.39
CA PHE A 355 -11.13 -8.00 24.84
C PHE A 355 -11.27 -6.69 25.61
N ASP A 356 -10.14 -6.00 25.76
CA ASP A 356 -10.09 -4.59 26.15
C ASP A 356 -9.86 -3.72 24.91
N ARG A 357 -10.73 -2.74 24.68
CA ARG A 357 -10.52 -1.69 23.67
C ARG A 357 -9.63 -0.60 24.23
N LEU A 358 -8.56 -0.27 23.53
CA LEU A 358 -7.61 0.76 23.91
C LEU A 358 -7.66 1.88 22.88
N SER A 359 -7.90 3.12 23.31
CA SER A 359 -7.98 4.25 22.38
C SER A 359 -6.60 4.53 21.77
N ALA A 360 -6.56 4.77 20.47
CA ALA A 360 -5.38 5.38 19.87
C ALA A 360 -5.31 6.86 20.26
N LEU A 361 -4.17 7.29 20.79
CA LEU A 361 -3.83 8.72 20.83
C LEU A 361 -3.58 9.20 19.39
N LYS A 362 -4.14 10.36 19.03
CA LYS A 362 -3.84 11.11 17.80
C LYS A 362 -4.26 10.43 16.47
N GLY A 363 -5.54 10.06 16.35
CA GLY A 363 -6.17 9.82 15.03
C GLY A 363 -5.64 8.62 14.24
N LYS A 364 -5.13 7.59 14.93
CA LYS A 364 -4.55 6.37 14.34
C LYS A 364 -5.38 5.12 14.66
N VAL A 365 -5.00 4.02 14.01
CA VAL A 365 -5.44 2.64 14.25
C VAL A 365 -5.59 2.38 15.75
N GLY A 366 -6.77 1.92 16.18
CA GLY A 366 -7.02 1.57 17.58
C GLY A 366 -6.22 0.35 18.03
N PHE A 367 -6.08 0.19 19.34
CA PHE A 367 -5.41 -0.97 19.92
C PHE A 367 -6.41 -1.83 20.69
N TYR A 368 -6.07 -3.09 20.87
CA TYR A 368 -6.82 -4.00 21.72
C TYR A 368 -5.88 -4.89 22.52
N ARG A 369 -6.40 -5.44 23.61
CA ARG A 369 -5.74 -6.48 24.40
C ARG A 369 -6.69 -7.66 24.53
N VAL A 370 -6.15 -8.87 24.45
CA VAL A 370 -6.84 -10.11 24.85
C VAL A 370 -6.64 -10.31 26.34
N ARG A 371 -7.72 -10.57 27.07
CA ARG A 371 -7.73 -10.69 28.53
C ARG A 371 -7.13 -11.99 29.05
#